data_AF-A0A355BTC1-F1
#
_entry.id   AF-A0A355BTC1-F1
#
_cell.length_a   1.000
_cell.length_b   1.000
_cell.length_c   1.000
_cell.angle_alpha   90.00
_cell.angle_beta   90.00
_cell.angle_gamma   90.00
#
_symmetry.space_group_name_H-M   'P 1'
#
loop_
_entity.id
_entity.type
_entity.pdbx_description
1 polymer ?
#
loop_
_entity_poly.entity_id
_entity_poly.type
_entity_poly.pdbx_seq_one_letter_code
_entity_poly.pdbx_strand_id
1 'polypeptide(L)'
;MKVCVLQPDYSTTQVDYKNFDPARDLSGLLAEDDVVDHIFLNKLTTYRQLKEASKKGYDIYVNLCEGYLEWEVPSIDVIQSLELLNLPYTGPNPILYDPPKPLMKYVAYCAGVKTPISVELNGIQGIEEVLQKLSFPLFVKPAKAGDSLGVDENSLVTNEAQLRKKVSQVCGEYPELLVEEYIAGREFTALVAAQPDRKSCKVFKPVEYIFPEGRRFKTYALKTSELHPDSNIAVTDPKIEKTIKQATEAIFTAFGGVGYARLDFRMDEKGDLYFLEINFTCSAFYENGYEGSADHILNFDPAGKKGFLKTIIAEGIARHEARQKKYVVKGTSLAGYGIFANRKIARNETIFRGEEMSQRVVSKSFVDNNWNKRQKADFGQYAYPIGNEVYILW
;
A
#
# COMPACT_ATOMS: atom_id res chain seq x y z
N MET A 1 17.18 -14.64 14.00
CA MET A 1 16.80 -13.25 13.65
C MET A 1 16.08 -12.63 14.84
N LYS A 2 16.18 -11.32 15.04
CA LYS A 2 15.47 -10.58 16.09
C LYS A 2 14.35 -9.75 15.46
N VAL A 3 13.10 -10.17 15.66
CA VAL A 3 11.90 -9.57 15.08
C VAL A 3 11.14 -8.77 16.14
N CYS A 4 10.70 -7.56 15.76
CA CYS A 4 9.77 -6.78 16.58
C CYS A 4 8.40 -6.70 15.90
N VAL A 5 7.38 -7.28 16.51
CA VAL A 5 5.99 -7.19 16.04
C VAL A 5 5.34 -5.96 16.64
N LEU A 6 4.96 -5.01 15.79
CA LEU A 6 4.29 -3.77 16.17
C LEU A 6 2.79 -3.93 16.06
N GLN A 7 2.07 -3.64 17.13
CA GLN A 7 0.62 -3.77 17.21
C GLN A 7 -0.02 -2.51 17.78
N PRO A 8 -1.27 -2.18 17.44
CA PRO A 8 -1.96 -1.04 18.01
C PRO A 8 -2.27 -1.24 19.50
N ASP A 9 -1.95 -0.24 20.33
CA ASP A 9 -2.46 -0.11 21.70
C ASP A 9 -3.82 0.59 21.67
N TYR A 10 -4.86 -0.12 22.12
CA TYR A 10 -6.22 0.41 22.21
C TYR A 10 -6.56 1.02 23.59
N SER A 11 -5.62 1.07 24.54
CA SER A 11 -5.90 1.48 25.93
C SER A 11 -6.42 2.92 26.07
N THR A 12 -6.13 3.80 25.11
CA THR A 12 -6.53 5.22 25.13
C THR A 12 -7.57 5.58 24.07
N THR A 13 -8.25 4.62 23.45
CA THR A 13 -9.19 4.90 22.35
C THR A 13 -10.64 4.54 22.64
N GLN A 14 -11.56 5.31 22.04
CA GLN A 14 -12.98 4.99 21.99
C GLN A 14 -13.40 4.25 20.71
N VAL A 15 -12.47 3.98 19.78
CA VAL A 15 -12.77 3.25 18.54
C VAL A 15 -13.24 1.83 18.88
N ASP A 16 -14.37 1.43 18.29
CA ASP A 16 -15.03 0.14 18.49
C ASP A 16 -14.23 -1.04 17.91
N TYR A 17 -13.38 -0.77 16.92
CA TYR A 17 -12.47 -1.73 16.28
C TYR A 17 -11.58 -2.50 17.28
N LYS A 18 -11.35 -1.96 18.48
CA LYS A 18 -10.66 -2.68 19.58
C LYS A 18 -11.29 -4.02 19.96
N ASN A 19 -12.57 -4.22 19.64
CA ASN A 19 -13.29 -5.47 19.90
C ASN A 19 -13.05 -6.52 18.80
N PHE A 20 -12.45 -6.13 17.67
CA PHE A 20 -12.28 -6.95 16.47
C PHE A 20 -10.80 -7.13 16.06
N ASP A 21 -9.86 -6.42 16.67
CA ASP A 21 -8.41 -6.58 16.44
C ASP A 21 -7.70 -7.14 17.69
N PRO A 22 -7.81 -8.45 17.97
CA PRO A 22 -7.08 -9.07 19.08
C PRO A 22 -5.57 -9.04 18.84
N ALA A 23 -4.80 -9.16 19.93
CA ALA A 23 -3.37 -9.31 19.85
C ALA A 23 -2.97 -10.57 19.06
N ARG A 24 -1.98 -10.43 18.18
CA ARG A 24 -1.49 -11.47 17.27
C ARG A 24 -0.08 -11.89 17.68
N ASP A 25 0.09 -13.16 18.07
CA ASP A 25 1.40 -13.73 18.36
C ASP A 25 2.00 -14.45 17.14
N LEU A 26 3.06 -13.87 16.57
CA LEU A 26 3.74 -14.43 15.40
C LEU A 26 4.87 -15.41 15.74
N SER A 27 5.15 -15.67 17.02
CA SER A 27 6.30 -16.49 17.46
C SER A 27 6.26 -17.89 16.85
N GLY A 28 5.09 -18.52 16.80
CA GLY A 28 4.90 -19.86 16.21
C GLY A 28 5.06 -19.92 14.68
N LEU A 29 5.16 -18.77 14.00
CA LEU A 29 5.33 -18.70 12.54
C LEU A 29 6.80 -18.56 12.11
N LEU A 30 7.70 -18.25 13.06
CA LEU A 30 9.12 -18.02 12.82
C LEU A 30 9.97 -19.25 13.18
N ALA A 31 11.30 -19.16 13.04
CA ALA A 31 12.19 -20.26 13.44
C ALA A 31 12.32 -20.32 14.97
N GLU A 32 12.62 -21.49 15.53
CA GLU A 32 12.70 -21.68 16.99
C GLU A 32 13.79 -20.84 17.66
N ASP A 33 14.84 -20.49 16.91
CA ASP A 33 15.96 -19.65 17.33
C ASP A 33 15.74 -18.15 17.05
N ASP A 34 14.63 -17.78 16.43
CA ASP A 34 14.25 -16.37 16.27
C ASP A 34 13.76 -15.79 17.60
N VAL A 35 14.21 -14.57 17.91
CA VAL A 35 13.73 -13.81 19.06
C VAL A 35 12.61 -12.90 18.58
N VAL A 36 11.42 -13.04 19.15
CA VAL A 36 10.23 -12.28 18.77
C VAL A 36 9.75 -11.47 19.96
N ASP A 37 9.80 -10.14 19.83
CA ASP A 37 9.26 -9.22 20.82
C ASP A 37 8.02 -8.53 20.25
N HIS A 38 7.00 -8.30 21.08
CA HIS A 38 5.79 -7.57 20.69
C HIS A 38 5.75 -6.22 21.40
N ILE A 39 5.47 -5.15 20.63
CA ILE A 39 5.32 -3.80 21.15
C ILE A 39 3.96 -3.26 20.74
N PHE A 40 3.15 -2.91 21.74
CA PHE A 40 1.90 -2.18 21.55
C PHE A 40 2.20 -0.68 21.48
N LEU A 41 1.90 -0.07 20.35
CA LEU A 41 2.16 1.34 20.06
C LEU A 41 0.95 2.18 20.40
N ASN A 42 1.16 3.27 21.12
CA ASN A 42 0.13 4.27 21.35
C ASN A 42 0.32 5.42 20.34
N LYS A 43 -0.74 5.83 19.64
CA LYS A 43 -0.67 6.85 18.57
C LYS A 43 0.01 8.15 19.04
N LEU A 44 -0.20 8.54 20.30
CA LEU A 44 0.38 9.77 20.87
C LEU A 44 1.88 9.67 21.13
N THR A 45 2.44 8.45 21.22
CA THR A 45 3.84 8.21 21.60
C THR A 45 4.61 7.32 20.63
N THR A 46 4.05 7.00 19.46
CA THR A 46 4.62 6.10 18.44
C THR A 46 6.10 6.35 18.19
N TYR A 47 6.49 7.58 17.83
CA TYR A 47 7.89 7.91 17.53
C TYR A 47 8.82 7.67 18.72
N ARG A 48 8.39 8.04 19.93
CA ARG A 48 9.19 7.84 21.16
C ARG A 48 9.36 6.34 21.44
N GLN A 49 8.29 5.55 21.32
CA GLN A 49 8.33 4.10 21.54
C GLN A 49 9.26 3.41 20.52
N LEU A 50 9.15 3.77 19.24
CA LEU A 50 10.02 3.22 18.19
C LEU A 50 11.48 3.64 18.33
N LYS A 51 11.75 4.86 18.79
CA LYS A 51 13.11 5.33 19.09
C LYS A 51 13.75 4.58 20.26
N GLU A 52 12.97 4.16 21.26
CA GLU A 52 13.49 3.28 22.32
C GLU A 52 13.65 1.85 21.82
N ALA A 53 12.73 1.34 21.01
CA ALA A 53 12.82 0.02 20.40
C ALA A 53 14.05 -0.12 19.48
N SER A 54 14.44 0.94 18.75
CA SER A 54 15.61 0.91 17.85
C SER A 54 16.93 0.64 18.57
N LYS A 55 17.02 0.94 19.87
CA LYS A 55 18.20 0.64 20.70
C LYS A 55 18.36 -0.84 21.00
N LYS A 56 17.34 -1.66 20.74
CA LYS A 56 17.34 -3.11 21.01
C LYS A 56 17.93 -3.94 19.86
N GLY A 57 18.27 -3.33 18.71
CA GLY A 57 18.93 -4.01 17.60
C GLY A 57 18.08 -5.08 16.91
N TYR A 58 16.83 -4.76 16.56
CA TYR A 58 15.98 -5.64 15.75
C TYR A 58 16.42 -5.67 14.29
N ASP A 59 16.32 -6.84 13.66
CA ASP A 59 16.61 -7.03 12.24
C ASP A 59 15.45 -6.55 11.36
N ILE A 60 14.22 -6.61 11.86
CA ILE A 60 12.99 -6.24 11.13
C ILE A 60 11.87 -5.88 12.11
N TYR A 61 11.05 -4.90 11.71
CA TYR A 61 9.80 -4.55 12.37
C TYR A 61 8.62 -5.05 11.54
N VAL A 62 7.86 -6.02 12.07
CA VAL A 62 6.62 -6.47 11.44
C VAL A 62 5.50 -5.53 11.87
N ASN A 63 5.08 -4.65 10.96
CA ASN A 63 4.02 -3.67 11.24
C ASN A 63 2.63 -4.27 11.01
N LEU A 64 1.85 -4.38 12.09
CA LEU A 64 0.43 -4.78 12.08
C LEU A 64 -0.52 -3.63 12.47
N CYS A 65 -0.02 -2.39 12.53
CA CYS A 65 -0.84 -1.21 12.77
C CYS A 65 -1.50 -0.73 11.46
N GLU A 66 -2.84 -0.72 11.47
CA GLU A 66 -3.70 -0.49 10.30
C GLU A 66 -4.75 0.61 10.52
N GLY A 67 -4.54 1.48 11.52
CA GLY A 67 -5.50 2.51 11.87
C GLY A 67 -5.76 3.52 10.74
N TYR A 68 -6.94 4.14 10.73
CA TYR A 68 -7.19 5.28 9.85
C TYR A 68 -6.61 6.57 10.46
N LEU A 69 -6.39 7.59 9.62
CA LEU A 69 -5.86 8.88 10.06
C LEU A 69 -6.71 9.51 11.16
N GLU A 70 -8.04 9.42 11.03
CA GLU A 70 -8.99 9.98 11.99
C GLU A 70 -9.15 9.17 13.28
N TRP A 71 -8.65 7.94 13.32
CA TRP A 71 -8.76 7.10 14.51
C TRP A 71 -7.72 7.47 15.58
N GLU A 72 -8.00 7.21 16.85
CA GLU A 72 -7.06 7.46 17.94
C GLU A 72 -6.05 6.30 18.15
N VAL A 73 -5.87 5.44 17.13
CA VAL A 73 -4.96 4.28 17.15
C VAL A 73 -3.86 4.43 16.09
N PRO A 74 -2.68 3.80 16.28
CA PRO A 74 -1.55 3.99 15.37
C PRO A 74 -1.90 3.67 13.92
N SER A 75 -1.48 4.57 13.04
CA SER A 75 -1.75 4.54 11.60
C SER A 75 -0.47 4.80 10.80
N ILE A 76 -0.52 5.73 9.84
CA ILE A 76 0.61 6.12 9.00
C ILE A 76 1.78 6.71 9.82
N ASP A 77 1.52 7.19 11.04
CA ASP A 77 2.55 7.70 11.95
C ASP A 77 3.60 6.64 12.33
N VAL A 78 3.21 5.35 12.34
CA VAL A 78 4.12 4.22 12.56
C VAL A 78 5.12 4.13 11.42
N ILE A 79 4.63 4.10 10.18
CA ILE A 79 5.46 3.95 8.98
C ILE A 79 6.37 5.17 8.81
N GLN A 80 5.84 6.38 8.99
CA GLN A 80 6.63 7.62 8.96
C GLN A 80 7.73 7.60 10.01
N SER A 81 7.44 7.15 11.24
CA SER A 81 8.43 7.04 12.31
C SER A 81 9.51 6.01 11.98
N LEU A 82 9.14 4.85 11.43
CA LEU A 82 10.07 3.83 10.96
C LEU A 82 10.97 4.35 9.84
N GLU A 83 10.44 5.15 8.91
CA GLU A 83 11.24 5.80 7.84
C GLU A 83 12.21 6.83 8.40
N LEU A 84 11.75 7.71 9.30
CA LEU A 84 12.58 8.74 9.94
C LEU A 84 13.72 8.15 10.77
N LEU A 85 13.46 7.04 11.47
CA LEU A 85 14.46 6.31 12.23
C LEU A 85 15.34 5.40 11.36
N ASN A 86 15.09 5.34 10.05
CA ASN A 86 15.72 4.42 9.10
C ASN A 86 15.71 2.98 9.63
N LEU A 87 14.54 2.47 9.96
CA LEU A 87 14.35 1.09 10.41
C LEU A 87 13.82 0.20 9.27
N PRO A 88 14.18 -1.09 9.23
CA PRO A 88 13.60 -2.06 8.29
C PRO A 88 12.19 -2.43 8.74
N TYR A 89 11.20 -2.47 7.84
CA TYR A 89 9.82 -2.79 8.21
C TYR A 89 9.02 -3.50 7.11
N THR A 90 8.00 -4.27 7.49
CA THR A 90 7.04 -4.89 6.56
C THR A 90 5.87 -3.94 6.25
N GLY A 91 5.27 -4.09 5.07
CA GLY A 91 4.10 -3.30 4.66
C GLY A 91 4.47 -2.11 3.76
N PRO A 92 3.51 -1.22 3.50
CA PRO A 92 3.64 -0.18 2.48
C PRO A 92 4.54 0.96 2.92
N ASN A 93 5.04 1.74 1.96
CA ASN A 93 5.60 3.05 2.25
C ASN A 93 4.48 4.09 2.50
N PRO A 94 4.78 5.29 3.01
CA PRO A 94 3.75 6.30 3.29
C PRO A 94 2.91 6.74 2.08
N ILE A 95 3.45 6.65 0.86
CA ILE A 95 2.72 7.03 -0.37
C ILE A 95 1.61 6.02 -0.68
N LEU A 96 1.84 4.74 -0.38
CA LEU A 96 0.92 3.65 -0.66
C LEU A 96 -0.05 3.34 0.49
N TYR A 97 0.03 4.04 1.62
CA TYR A 97 -0.74 3.72 2.83
C TYR A 97 -2.26 3.65 2.58
N ASP A 98 -2.81 4.72 2.01
CA ASP A 98 -4.25 4.87 1.75
C ASP A 98 -4.45 5.67 0.45
N PRO A 99 -4.22 5.07 -0.72
CA PRO A 99 -4.37 5.76 -2.00
C PRO A 99 -5.85 6.05 -2.25
N PRO A 100 -6.23 7.24 -2.74
CA PRO A 100 -7.64 7.56 -2.96
C PRO A 100 -8.23 6.68 -4.07
N LYS A 101 -9.49 6.25 -3.93
CA LYS A 101 -10.18 5.36 -4.89
C LYS A 101 -10.08 5.80 -6.37
N PRO A 102 -10.17 7.10 -6.72
CA PRO A 102 -9.97 7.56 -8.09
C PRO A 102 -8.58 7.22 -8.65
N LEU A 103 -7.54 7.36 -7.82
CA LEU A 103 -6.19 6.95 -8.20
C LEU A 103 -6.12 5.43 -8.40
N MET A 104 -6.77 4.65 -7.53
CA MET A 104 -6.86 3.20 -7.70
C MET A 104 -7.48 2.81 -9.05
N LYS A 105 -8.58 3.46 -9.43
CA LYS A 105 -9.23 3.22 -10.72
C LYS A 105 -8.36 3.65 -11.90
N TYR A 106 -7.70 4.80 -11.80
CA TYR A 106 -6.79 5.28 -12.85
C TYR A 106 -5.61 4.33 -13.06
N VAL A 107 -5.02 3.79 -11.98
CA VAL A 107 -3.96 2.79 -12.07
C VAL A 107 -4.49 1.49 -12.67
N ALA A 108 -5.67 1.02 -12.28
CA ALA A 108 -6.29 -0.16 -12.88
C ALA A 108 -6.56 0.01 -14.38
N TYR A 109 -7.05 1.19 -14.80
CA TYR A 109 -7.20 1.54 -16.21
C TYR A 109 -5.87 1.48 -16.97
N CYS A 110 -4.80 2.07 -16.41
CA CYS A 110 -3.45 2.00 -16.99
C CYS A 110 -2.92 0.56 -17.06
N ALA A 111 -3.31 -0.30 -16.12
CA ALA A 111 -2.97 -1.71 -16.09
C ALA A 111 -3.84 -2.59 -17.00
N GLY A 112 -4.83 -2.01 -17.70
CA GLY A 112 -5.75 -2.75 -18.57
C GLY A 112 -6.80 -3.58 -17.84
N VAL A 113 -7.06 -3.30 -16.56
CA VAL A 113 -8.07 -3.99 -15.75
C VAL A 113 -9.33 -3.12 -15.66
N LYS A 114 -10.50 -3.71 -15.94
CA LYS A 114 -11.78 -3.00 -15.87
C LYS A 114 -12.07 -2.55 -14.44
N THR A 115 -12.73 -1.41 -14.30
CA THR A 115 -13.36 -0.96 -13.06
C THR A 115 -14.80 -0.59 -13.33
N PRO A 116 -15.69 -0.62 -12.33
CA PRO A 116 -17.04 -0.07 -12.49
C PRO A 116 -16.96 1.39 -12.96
N ILE A 117 -17.82 1.76 -13.92
CA ILE A 117 -17.97 3.15 -14.36
C ILE A 117 -18.41 3.96 -13.13
N SER A 118 -17.75 5.09 -12.88
CA SER A 118 -17.94 5.83 -11.64
C SER A 118 -17.87 7.33 -11.84
N VAL A 119 -18.58 8.06 -10.98
CA VAL A 119 -18.57 9.51 -10.85
C VAL A 119 -18.25 9.88 -9.41
N GLU A 120 -17.32 10.80 -9.22
CA GLU A 120 -17.04 11.41 -7.92
C GLU A 120 -18.03 12.54 -7.66
N LEU A 121 -18.55 12.58 -6.44
CA LEU A 121 -19.50 13.58 -5.98
C LEU A 121 -18.92 14.39 -4.82
N ASN A 122 -18.94 15.70 -4.97
CA ASN A 122 -18.71 16.64 -3.88
C ASN A 122 -20.06 17.20 -3.42
N GLY A 123 -20.69 16.50 -2.48
CA GLY A 123 -22.05 16.80 -2.02
C GLY A 123 -23.16 16.58 -3.07
N ILE A 124 -24.36 17.11 -2.78
CA ILE A 124 -25.60 16.83 -3.53
C ILE A 124 -25.60 17.41 -4.95
N GLN A 125 -24.75 18.41 -5.23
CA GLN A 125 -24.77 19.18 -6.48
C GLN A 125 -24.36 18.37 -7.72
N GLY A 126 -23.62 17.26 -7.54
CA GLY A 126 -23.19 16.42 -8.66
C GLY A 126 -24.16 15.31 -9.07
N ILE A 127 -25.33 15.18 -8.43
CA ILE A 127 -26.27 14.06 -8.71
C ILE A 127 -26.71 14.05 -10.18
N GLU A 128 -26.91 15.21 -10.81
CA GLU A 128 -27.30 15.27 -12.23
C GLU A 128 -26.25 14.67 -13.15
N GLU A 129 -24.97 14.84 -12.84
CA GLU A 129 -23.87 14.24 -13.59
C GLU A 129 -23.91 12.71 -13.50
N VAL A 130 -24.25 12.17 -12.32
CA VAL A 130 -24.44 10.72 -12.12
C VAL A 130 -25.58 10.20 -12.99
N LEU A 131 -26.73 10.88 -12.98
CA LEU A 131 -27.91 10.48 -13.74
C LEU A 131 -27.69 10.53 -15.26
N GLN A 132 -26.78 11.39 -15.73
CA GLN A 132 -26.41 11.50 -17.14
C GLN A 132 -25.39 10.44 -17.59
N LYS A 133 -24.51 10.00 -16.68
CA LYS A 133 -23.34 9.17 -17.03
C LYS A 133 -23.46 7.70 -16.64
N LEU A 134 -24.25 7.36 -15.62
CA LEU A 134 -24.31 6.02 -15.05
C LEU A 134 -25.69 5.38 -15.20
N SER A 135 -25.72 4.05 -15.28
CA SER A 135 -26.95 3.25 -15.33
C SER A 135 -27.20 2.52 -14.01
N PHE A 136 -28.44 2.53 -13.55
CA PHE A 136 -28.85 1.76 -12.36
C PHE A 136 -28.74 0.24 -12.61
N PRO A 137 -28.48 -0.57 -11.55
CA PRO A 137 -28.27 -0.17 -10.16
C PRO A 137 -26.91 0.50 -9.90
N LEU A 138 -26.86 1.42 -8.94
CA LEU A 138 -25.65 2.15 -8.54
C LEU A 138 -25.25 1.81 -7.10
N PHE A 139 -23.97 1.97 -6.80
CA PHE A 139 -23.40 1.79 -5.48
C PHE A 139 -22.79 3.09 -4.97
N VAL A 140 -23.26 3.58 -3.82
CA VAL A 140 -22.82 4.83 -3.18
C VAL A 140 -21.93 4.50 -1.98
N LYS A 141 -20.69 4.97 -2.00
CA LYS A 141 -19.72 4.79 -0.91
C LYS A 141 -18.89 6.06 -0.69
N PRO A 142 -18.34 6.29 0.52
CA PRO A 142 -17.38 7.36 0.73
C PRO A 142 -16.14 7.19 -0.17
N ALA A 143 -15.60 8.30 -0.68
CA ALA A 143 -14.39 8.26 -1.51
C ALA A 143 -13.15 7.89 -0.66
N LYS A 144 -13.03 8.49 0.52
CA LYS A 144 -11.91 8.33 1.47
C LYS A 144 -12.34 7.57 2.74
N ALA A 145 -12.62 6.29 2.57
CA ALA A 145 -12.87 5.37 3.69
C ALA A 145 -12.60 3.93 3.24
N GLY A 146 -11.94 3.13 4.07
CA GLY A 146 -11.74 1.70 3.84
C GLY A 146 -12.74 0.85 4.65
N ASP A 147 -12.60 -0.48 4.56
CA ASP A 147 -13.35 -1.48 5.32
C ASP A 147 -14.88 -1.34 5.35
N SER A 148 -15.46 -0.81 4.27
CA SER A 148 -16.91 -0.56 4.18
C SER A 148 -17.45 0.46 5.21
N LEU A 149 -16.59 1.33 5.76
CA LEU A 149 -17.05 2.48 6.55
C LEU A 149 -18.00 3.36 5.71
N GLY A 150 -19.16 3.69 6.27
CA GLY A 150 -20.24 4.42 5.56
C GLY A 150 -21.04 3.59 4.54
N VAL A 151 -20.74 2.29 4.39
CA VAL A 151 -21.47 1.36 3.51
C VAL A 151 -22.48 0.53 4.32
N ASP A 152 -23.76 0.71 4.01
CA ASP A 152 -24.88 -0.01 4.60
C ASP A 152 -25.78 -0.60 3.50
N GLU A 153 -26.87 -1.27 3.89
CA GLU A 153 -27.83 -1.87 2.94
C GLU A 153 -28.43 -0.85 1.96
N ASN A 154 -28.43 0.45 2.28
CA ASN A 154 -28.93 1.52 1.41
C ASN A 154 -27.85 2.08 0.46
N SER A 155 -26.62 1.57 0.52
CA SER A 155 -25.56 1.94 -0.44
C SER A 155 -25.82 1.40 -1.84
N LEU A 156 -26.57 0.31 -1.99
CA LEU A 156 -27.04 -0.17 -3.30
C LEU A 156 -28.38 0.50 -3.64
N VAL A 157 -28.35 1.42 -4.60
CA VAL A 157 -29.52 2.19 -5.04
C VAL A 157 -29.97 1.74 -6.43
N THR A 158 -31.28 1.63 -6.63
CA THR A 158 -31.91 1.09 -7.85
C THR A 158 -32.69 2.13 -8.64
N ASN A 159 -32.82 3.35 -8.11
CA ASN A 159 -33.47 4.47 -8.76
C ASN A 159 -32.98 5.81 -8.21
N GLU A 160 -33.35 6.89 -8.90
CA GLU A 160 -32.95 8.27 -8.56
C GLU A 160 -33.37 8.70 -7.15
N ALA A 161 -34.58 8.34 -6.71
CA ALA A 161 -35.07 8.72 -5.38
C ALA A 161 -34.20 8.10 -4.27
N GLN A 162 -33.79 6.84 -4.43
CA GLN A 162 -32.86 6.16 -3.53
C GLN A 162 -31.46 6.80 -3.58
N LEU A 163 -30.95 7.13 -4.76
CA LEU A 163 -29.67 7.83 -4.93
C LEU A 163 -29.66 9.16 -4.16
N ARG A 164 -30.66 10.03 -4.40
CA ARG A 164 -30.78 11.33 -3.73
C ARG A 164 -30.88 11.19 -2.21
N LYS A 165 -31.66 10.21 -1.73
CA LYS A 165 -31.77 9.90 -0.30
C LYS A 165 -30.43 9.49 0.30
N LYS A 166 -29.73 8.52 -0.30
CA LYS A 166 -28.46 8.01 0.22
C LYS A 166 -27.36 9.08 0.19
N VAL A 167 -27.24 9.83 -0.90
CA VAL A 167 -26.28 10.93 -1.00
C VAL A 167 -26.56 11.97 0.10
N SER A 168 -27.82 12.37 0.31
CA SER A 168 -28.17 13.36 1.34
C SER A 168 -27.89 12.87 2.77
N GLN A 169 -28.02 11.56 3.02
CA GLN A 169 -27.73 10.95 4.31
C GLN A 169 -26.22 10.95 4.61
N VAL A 170 -25.39 10.62 3.61
CA VAL A 170 -23.95 10.37 3.81
C VAL A 170 -23.10 11.63 3.60
N CYS A 171 -23.57 12.60 2.80
CA CYS A 171 -22.78 13.79 2.47
C CYS A 171 -22.48 14.71 3.65
N GLY A 172 -23.24 14.62 4.75
CA GLY A 172 -22.98 15.37 5.98
C GLY A 172 -21.76 14.88 6.76
N GLU A 173 -21.47 13.58 6.65
CA GLU A 173 -20.35 12.92 7.33
C GLU A 173 -19.15 12.75 6.38
N TYR A 174 -19.40 12.45 5.11
CA TYR A 174 -18.38 12.26 4.08
C TYR A 174 -18.61 13.25 2.92
N PRO A 175 -17.81 14.33 2.82
CA PRO A 175 -18.03 15.36 1.80
C PRO A 175 -17.77 14.86 0.38
N GLU A 176 -16.87 13.87 0.23
CA GLU A 176 -16.49 13.25 -1.03
C GLU A 176 -17.08 11.83 -1.10
N LEU A 177 -17.97 11.60 -2.06
CA LEU A 177 -18.57 10.30 -2.33
C LEU A 177 -18.15 9.78 -3.71
N LEU A 178 -18.17 8.46 -3.86
CA LEU A 178 -17.96 7.77 -5.11
C LEU A 178 -19.25 7.00 -5.43
N VAL A 179 -19.85 7.31 -6.59
CA VAL A 179 -21.01 6.58 -7.11
C VAL A 179 -20.55 5.74 -8.30
N GLU A 180 -20.84 4.45 -8.25
CA GLU A 180 -20.38 3.49 -9.25
C GLU A 180 -21.54 2.67 -9.79
N GLU A 181 -21.45 2.21 -11.03
CA GLU A 181 -22.35 1.17 -11.51
C GLU A 181 -22.14 -0.11 -10.70
N TYR A 182 -23.22 -0.69 -10.19
CA TYR A 182 -23.14 -1.90 -9.40
C TYR A 182 -22.92 -3.11 -10.30
N ILE A 183 -21.78 -3.78 -10.11
CA ILE A 183 -21.46 -5.03 -10.80
C ILE A 183 -22.11 -6.18 -10.04
N ALA A 184 -23.22 -6.72 -10.55
CA ALA A 184 -23.81 -7.93 -10.02
C ALA A 184 -22.93 -9.15 -10.32
N GLY A 185 -22.96 -10.16 -9.45
CA GLY A 185 -22.22 -11.41 -9.63
C GLY A 185 -21.29 -11.72 -8.46
N ARG A 186 -20.24 -12.49 -8.75
CA ARG A 186 -19.33 -13.10 -7.78
C ARG A 186 -18.35 -12.06 -7.25
N GLU A 187 -17.91 -12.21 -5.99
CA GLU A 187 -16.92 -11.34 -5.36
C GLU A 187 -15.68 -12.14 -4.97
N PHE A 188 -14.51 -11.63 -5.33
CA PHE A 188 -13.23 -12.27 -5.07
C PHE A 188 -12.27 -11.34 -4.34
N THR A 189 -11.40 -11.93 -3.55
CA THR A 189 -10.33 -11.22 -2.86
C THR A 189 -9.01 -11.94 -3.13
N ALA A 190 -7.97 -11.17 -3.44
CA ALA A 190 -6.62 -11.66 -3.66
C ALA A 190 -5.62 -10.94 -2.75
N LEU A 191 -4.63 -11.68 -2.25
CA LEU A 191 -3.52 -11.15 -1.47
C LEU A 191 -2.27 -11.22 -2.33
N VAL A 192 -1.47 -10.16 -2.31
CA VAL A 192 -0.21 -10.06 -3.04
C VAL A 192 0.89 -9.54 -2.13
N ALA A 193 2.11 -10.06 -2.28
CA ALA A 193 3.30 -9.56 -1.60
C ALA A 193 4.43 -9.34 -2.61
N ALA A 194 5.11 -8.19 -2.51
CA ALA A 194 6.34 -7.93 -3.25
C ALA A 194 7.43 -8.96 -2.86
N GLN A 195 8.30 -9.27 -3.82
CA GLN A 195 9.44 -10.16 -3.59
C GLN A 195 10.72 -9.37 -3.23
N PRO A 196 11.70 -10.00 -2.56
CA PRO A 196 12.99 -9.36 -2.23
C PRO A 196 13.76 -8.81 -3.44
N ASP A 197 13.50 -9.33 -4.65
CA ASP A 197 14.11 -8.83 -5.88
C ASP A 197 13.61 -7.44 -6.32
N ARG A 198 12.52 -6.96 -5.70
CA ARG A 198 11.80 -5.70 -5.99
C ARG A 198 11.33 -5.56 -7.44
N LYS A 199 11.24 -6.66 -8.17
CA LYS A 199 10.85 -6.73 -9.59
C LYS A 199 9.65 -7.62 -9.81
N SER A 200 9.41 -8.57 -8.90
CA SER A 200 8.29 -9.49 -8.96
C SER A 200 7.43 -9.41 -7.70
N CYS A 201 6.24 -9.99 -7.77
CA CYS A 201 5.37 -10.19 -6.63
C CYS A 201 4.83 -11.63 -6.64
N LYS A 202 4.39 -12.11 -5.48
CA LYS A 202 3.65 -13.36 -5.35
C LYS A 202 2.19 -13.02 -5.07
N VAL A 203 1.29 -13.49 -5.94
CA VAL A 203 -0.14 -13.51 -5.67
C VAL A 203 -0.53 -14.86 -5.07
N PHE A 204 -1.12 -14.84 -3.88
CA PHE A 204 -1.56 -16.02 -3.14
C PHE A 204 -2.89 -16.58 -3.72
N LYS A 205 -3.32 -17.74 -3.23
CA LYS A 205 -4.59 -18.38 -3.62
C LYS A 205 -5.79 -17.43 -3.36
N PRO A 206 -6.47 -16.92 -4.42
CA PRO A 206 -7.62 -16.04 -4.22
C PRO A 206 -8.78 -16.80 -3.57
N VAL A 207 -9.62 -16.06 -2.87
CA VAL A 207 -10.87 -16.55 -2.31
C VAL A 207 -12.06 -15.90 -2.99
N GLU A 208 -13.15 -16.65 -3.05
CA GLU A 208 -14.48 -16.14 -3.39
C GLU A 208 -15.30 -15.98 -2.11
N TYR A 209 -16.02 -14.87 -2.01
CA TYR A 209 -16.99 -14.66 -0.94
C TYR A 209 -18.40 -15.04 -1.40
N ILE A 210 -18.94 -16.07 -0.76
CA ILE A 210 -20.32 -16.54 -0.95
C ILE A 210 -21.23 -15.72 -0.05
N PHE A 211 -22.01 -14.83 -0.67
CA PHE A 211 -22.96 -14.00 0.05
C PHE A 211 -24.03 -14.86 0.74
N PRO A 212 -24.33 -14.60 2.03
CA PRO A 212 -25.50 -15.16 2.67
C PRO A 212 -26.78 -14.82 1.91
N GLU A 213 -27.82 -15.64 2.06
CA GLU A 213 -29.09 -15.43 1.37
C GLU A 213 -29.63 -14.01 1.63
N GLY A 214 -30.05 -13.33 0.55
CA GLY A 214 -30.54 -11.95 0.61
C GLY A 214 -29.46 -10.86 0.63
N ARG A 215 -28.19 -11.19 0.88
CA ARG A 215 -27.06 -10.25 0.82
C ARG A 215 -26.47 -10.18 -0.59
N ARG A 216 -25.92 -9.02 -0.96
CA ARG A 216 -25.43 -8.75 -2.31
C ARG A 216 -24.03 -8.10 -2.37
N PHE A 217 -23.56 -7.58 -1.25
CA PHE A 217 -22.26 -6.93 -1.06
C PHE A 217 -21.87 -6.97 0.43
N LYS A 218 -20.59 -6.75 0.75
CA LYS A 218 -20.09 -6.72 2.13
C LYS A 218 -20.28 -5.34 2.77
N THR A 219 -21.21 -5.24 3.72
CA THR A 219 -21.34 -4.10 4.64
C THR A 219 -20.26 -4.14 5.72
N TYR A 220 -20.08 -3.04 6.47
CA TYR A 220 -19.19 -3.03 7.64
C TYR A 220 -19.57 -4.12 8.65
N ALA A 221 -20.86 -4.26 8.97
CA ALA A 221 -21.36 -5.26 9.90
C ALA A 221 -21.04 -6.70 9.45
N LEU A 222 -21.16 -7.00 8.14
CA LEU A 222 -20.77 -8.30 7.58
C LEU A 222 -19.27 -8.59 7.70
N LYS A 223 -18.43 -7.54 7.74
CA LYS A 223 -16.97 -7.69 7.87
C LYS A 223 -16.50 -7.82 9.32
N THR A 224 -17.23 -7.24 10.29
CA THR A 224 -16.77 -7.13 11.68
C THR A 224 -17.59 -7.95 12.67
N SER A 225 -18.93 -7.84 12.64
CA SER A 225 -19.80 -8.36 13.71
C SER A 225 -20.62 -9.60 13.33
N GLU A 226 -20.89 -9.83 12.05
CA GLU A 226 -21.72 -10.96 11.57
C GLU A 226 -20.88 -12.15 11.07
N LEU A 227 -19.59 -12.24 11.45
CA LEU A 227 -18.59 -13.22 10.98
C LEU A 227 -19.18 -14.50 10.35
N HIS A 228 -19.02 -14.63 9.03
CA HIS A 228 -19.43 -15.80 8.25
C HIS A 228 -18.19 -16.60 7.82
N PRO A 229 -17.59 -17.42 8.71
CA PRO A 229 -16.33 -18.10 8.43
C PRO A 229 -16.41 -19.03 7.20
N ASP A 230 -17.59 -19.61 6.95
CA ASP A 230 -17.83 -20.52 5.83
C ASP A 230 -18.14 -19.80 4.49
N SER A 231 -18.26 -18.47 4.49
CA SER A 231 -18.52 -17.70 3.28
C SER A 231 -17.29 -17.52 2.40
N ASN A 232 -16.07 -17.67 2.93
CA ASN A 232 -14.85 -17.57 2.12
C ASN A 232 -14.41 -18.95 1.64
N ILE A 233 -14.49 -19.20 0.33
CA ILE A 233 -14.03 -20.44 -0.29
C ILE A 233 -12.84 -20.19 -1.20
N ALA A 234 -11.95 -21.18 -1.33
CA ALA A 234 -10.87 -21.10 -2.31
C ALA A 234 -11.42 -21.06 -3.74
N VAL A 235 -10.88 -20.20 -4.60
CA VAL A 235 -11.19 -20.25 -6.04
C VAL A 235 -10.62 -21.54 -6.63
N THR A 236 -11.49 -22.44 -7.08
CA THR A 236 -11.10 -23.75 -7.62
C THR A 236 -11.01 -23.79 -9.14
N ASP A 237 -11.71 -22.88 -9.85
CA ASP A 237 -11.63 -22.75 -11.30
C ASP A 237 -10.27 -22.16 -11.71
N PRO A 238 -9.41 -22.91 -12.43
CA PRO A 238 -8.07 -22.46 -12.79
C PRO A 238 -8.05 -21.24 -13.73
N LYS A 239 -9.08 -21.08 -14.57
CA LYS A 239 -9.18 -19.93 -15.50
C LYS A 239 -9.50 -18.67 -14.72
N ILE A 240 -10.44 -18.73 -13.78
CA ILE A 240 -10.81 -17.60 -12.92
C ILE A 240 -9.65 -17.23 -12.01
N GLU A 241 -9.01 -18.22 -11.37
CA GLU A 241 -7.81 -17.99 -10.55
C GLU A 241 -6.71 -17.28 -11.34
N LYS A 242 -6.43 -17.75 -12.56
CA LYS A 242 -5.43 -17.13 -13.44
C LYS A 242 -5.80 -15.68 -13.76
N THR A 243 -7.05 -15.40 -14.14
CA THR A 243 -7.50 -14.04 -14.46
C THR A 243 -7.34 -13.10 -13.27
N ILE A 244 -7.73 -13.53 -12.06
CA ILE A 244 -7.59 -12.74 -10.84
C ILE A 244 -6.11 -12.47 -10.55
N LYS A 245 -5.27 -13.51 -10.58
CA LYS A 245 -3.82 -13.36 -10.31
C LYS A 245 -3.14 -12.40 -11.28
N GLN A 246 -3.46 -12.50 -12.58
CA GLN A 246 -2.90 -11.59 -13.60
C GLN A 246 -3.34 -10.14 -13.39
N ALA A 247 -4.62 -9.91 -13.08
CA ALA A 247 -5.12 -8.58 -12.77
C ALA A 247 -4.47 -8.01 -11.50
N THR A 248 -4.32 -8.84 -10.46
CA THR A 248 -3.67 -8.45 -9.21
C THR A 248 -2.21 -8.06 -9.40
N GLU A 249 -1.43 -8.89 -10.11
CA GLU A 249 -0.03 -8.59 -10.41
C GLU A 249 0.10 -7.30 -11.22
N ALA A 250 -0.73 -7.12 -12.25
CA ALA A 250 -0.70 -5.93 -13.11
C ALA A 250 -0.99 -4.64 -12.31
N ILE A 251 -2.04 -4.63 -11.50
CA ILE A 251 -2.41 -3.46 -10.68
C ILE A 251 -1.34 -3.17 -9.62
N PHE A 252 -0.91 -4.18 -8.86
CA PHE A 252 0.08 -4.01 -7.80
C PHE A 252 1.42 -3.49 -8.36
N THR A 253 1.84 -4.01 -9.52
CA THR A 253 3.05 -3.56 -10.21
C THR A 253 2.91 -2.13 -10.72
N ALA A 254 1.74 -1.77 -11.29
CA ALA A 254 1.47 -0.42 -11.79
C ALA A 254 1.48 0.64 -10.65
N PHE A 255 1.13 0.25 -9.43
CA PHE A 255 1.29 1.07 -8.23
C PHE A 255 2.75 1.23 -7.77
N GLY A 256 3.69 0.44 -8.30
CA GLY A 256 5.03 0.30 -7.71
C GLY A 256 4.94 -0.33 -6.32
N GLY A 257 4.04 -1.30 -6.15
CA GLY A 257 3.71 -1.91 -4.87
C GLY A 257 4.93 -2.44 -4.12
N VAL A 258 5.01 -2.12 -2.84
CA VAL A 258 6.00 -2.65 -1.88
C VAL A 258 5.26 -3.24 -0.68
N GLY A 259 5.93 -4.12 0.07
CA GLY A 259 5.27 -4.85 1.14
C GLY A 259 4.20 -5.81 0.59
N TYR A 260 2.94 -5.59 0.96
CA TYR A 260 1.81 -6.43 0.54
C TYR A 260 0.52 -5.61 0.41
N ALA A 261 -0.46 -6.18 -0.27
CA ALA A 261 -1.79 -5.59 -0.40
C ALA A 261 -2.87 -6.64 -0.64
N ARG A 262 -4.10 -6.31 -0.29
CA ARG A 262 -5.31 -7.03 -0.65
C ARG A 262 -6.03 -6.30 -1.78
N LEU A 263 -6.51 -7.03 -2.78
CA LEU A 263 -7.32 -6.48 -3.86
C LEU A 263 -8.67 -7.19 -3.89
N ASP A 264 -9.73 -6.40 -4.04
CA ASP A 264 -11.10 -6.87 -4.11
C ASP A 264 -11.65 -6.69 -5.54
N PHE A 265 -12.35 -7.71 -6.04
CA PHE A 265 -12.85 -7.78 -7.41
C PHE A 265 -14.29 -8.28 -7.44
N ARG A 266 -15.03 -7.93 -8.50
CA ARG A 266 -16.27 -8.61 -8.88
C ARG A 266 -16.20 -9.16 -10.29
N MET A 267 -16.90 -10.26 -10.52
CA MET A 267 -17.07 -10.82 -11.86
C MET A 267 -18.55 -10.87 -12.20
N ASP A 268 -18.90 -10.30 -13.35
CA ASP A 268 -20.27 -10.31 -13.85
C ASP A 268 -20.67 -11.67 -14.45
N GLU A 269 -21.93 -11.80 -14.86
CA GLU A 269 -22.46 -13.03 -15.47
C GLU A 269 -21.82 -13.35 -16.83
N LYS A 270 -21.16 -12.38 -17.49
CA LYS A 270 -20.42 -12.57 -18.75
C LYS A 270 -18.98 -13.05 -18.50
N GLY A 271 -18.54 -13.08 -17.25
CA GLY A 271 -17.18 -13.45 -16.85
C GLY A 271 -16.18 -12.30 -16.92
N ASP A 272 -16.65 -11.05 -17.04
CA ASP A 272 -15.78 -9.87 -17.02
C ASP A 272 -15.39 -9.55 -15.57
N LEU A 273 -14.08 -9.41 -15.32
CA LEU A 273 -13.53 -9.08 -14.00
C LEU A 273 -13.38 -7.57 -13.84
N TYR A 274 -13.91 -7.04 -12.75
CA TYR A 274 -13.89 -5.64 -12.36
C TYR A 274 -13.14 -5.45 -11.05
N PHE A 275 -12.09 -4.64 -11.06
CA PHE A 275 -11.38 -4.21 -9.86
C PHE A 275 -12.21 -3.20 -9.06
N LEU A 276 -12.34 -3.44 -7.76
CA LEU A 276 -13.07 -2.57 -6.84
C LEU A 276 -12.11 -1.65 -6.09
N GLU A 277 -11.16 -2.21 -5.35
CA GLU A 277 -10.23 -1.48 -4.50
C GLU A 277 -8.98 -2.30 -4.15
N ILE A 278 -7.93 -1.59 -3.72
CA ILE A 278 -6.70 -2.15 -3.17
C ILE A 278 -6.48 -1.58 -1.76
N ASN A 279 -6.14 -2.45 -0.81
CA ASN A 279 -5.80 -2.07 0.56
C ASN A 279 -4.37 -2.55 0.87
N PHE A 280 -3.47 -1.61 1.12
CA PHE A 280 -2.05 -1.87 1.43
C PHE A 280 -1.78 -2.12 2.92
N THR A 281 -2.76 -1.88 3.79
CA THR A 281 -2.69 -2.13 5.23
C THR A 281 -3.80 -3.09 5.64
N CYS A 282 -3.91 -4.21 4.91
CA CYS A 282 -4.92 -5.21 5.21
C CYS A 282 -4.53 -6.05 6.42
N SER A 283 -5.50 -6.31 7.30
CA SER A 283 -5.33 -7.16 8.45
C SER A 283 -4.98 -8.59 8.04
N ALA A 284 -4.04 -9.17 8.78
CA ALA A 284 -3.61 -10.55 8.63
C ALA A 284 -3.07 -11.07 9.97
N PHE A 285 -2.89 -12.38 10.03
CA PHE A 285 -2.36 -13.14 11.16
C PHE A 285 -3.31 -13.26 12.34
N TYR A 286 -4.62 -13.15 12.13
CA TYR A 286 -5.59 -13.42 13.18
C TYR A 286 -5.66 -14.91 13.54
N GLU A 287 -5.99 -15.20 14.79
CA GLU A 287 -6.28 -16.55 15.25
C GLU A 287 -7.74 -16.93 15.01
N ASN A 288 -8.07 -18.21 15.24
CA ASN A 288 -9.37 -18.79 14.94
C ASN A 288 -10.51 -17.98 15.57
N GLY A 289 -11.49 -17.61 14.74
CA GLY A 289 -12.66 -16.82 15.13
C GLY A 289 -12.55 -15.34 14.82
N TYR A 290 -11.40 -14.86 14.31
CA TYR A 290 -11.18 -13.45 13.93
C TYR A 290 -10.63 -13.32 12.50
N GLU A 291 -10.66 -14.40 11.70
CA GLU A 291 -10.06 -14.40 10.38
C GLU A 291 -10.63 -13.32 9.45
N GLY A 292 -9.74 -12.49 8.91
CA GLY A 292 -10.06 -11.62 7.78
C GLY A 292 -9.91 -12.35 6.44
N SER A 293 -10.25 -11.67 5.35
CA SER A 293 -10.09 -12.24 4.00
C SER A 293 -8.64 -12.64 3.68
N ALA A 294 -7.65 -11.91 4.20
CA ALA A 294 -6.24 -12.29 4.03
C ALA A 294 -5.92 -13.61 4.76
N ASP A 295 -6.44 -13.82 5.97
CA ASP A 295 -6.25 -15.07 6.71
C ASP A 295 -6.87 -16.27 5.99
N HIS A 296 -8.09 -16.11 5.44
CA HIS A 296 -8.70 -17.16 4.62
C HIS A 296 -7.86 -17.49 3.38
N ILE A 297 -7.35 -16.48 2.67
CA ILE A 297 -6.42 -16.67 1.55
C ILE A 297 -5.19 -17.47 1.99
N LEU A 298 -4.59 -17.11 3.12
CA LEU A 298 -3.42 -17.79 3.65
C LEU A 298 -3.72 -19.22 4.11
N ASN A 299 -4.91 -19.50 4.64
CA ASN A 299 -5.32 -20.84 5.03
C ASN A 299 -5.48 -21.77 3.80
N PHE A 300 -5.87 -21.23 2.64
CA PHE A 300 -5.98 -22.00 1.39
C PHE A 300 -4.72 -22.02 0.53
N ASP A 301 -3.78 -21.09 0.73
CA ASP A 301 -2.50 -21.08 0.01
C ASP A 301 -1.50 -22.08 0.61
N PRO A 302 -0.82 -22.90 -0.20
CA PRO A 302 0.18 -23.85 0.31
C PRO A 302 1.31 -23.22 1.14
N ALA A 303 1.60 -21.93 0.96
CA ALA A 303 2.62 -21.26 1.76
C ALA A 303 2.15 -20.94 3.18
N GLY A 304 0.84 -20.83 3.42
CA GLY A 304 0.31 -20.50 4.72
C GLY A 304 0.72 -19.11 5.25
N LYS A 305 0.30 -18.83 6.49
CA LYS A 305 0.74 -17.64 7.25
C LYS A 305 2.26 -17.60 7.41
N LYS A 306 2.92 -18.75 7.62
CA LYS A 306 4.38 -18.87 7.75
C LYS A 306 5.12 -18.43 6.50
N GLY A 307 4.71 -18.91 5.32
CA GLY A 307 5.33 -18.54 4.06
C GLY A 307 5.07 -17.09 3.66
N PHE A 308 3.89 -16.55 3.99
CA PHE A 308 3.60 -15.13 3.82
C PHE A 308 4.48 -14.25 4.72
N LEU A 309 4.56 -14.55 6.03
CA LEU A 309 5.42 -13.83 6.97
C LEU A 309 6.89 -13.83 6.51
N LYS A 310 7.40 -14.98 6.08
CA LYS A 310 8.76 -15.10 5.53
C LYS A 310 8.96 -14.21 4.30
N THR A 311 7.96 -14.13 3.43
CA THR A 311 8.02 -13.30 2.21
C THR A 311 8.10 -11.82 2.56
N ILE A 312 7.20 -11.32 3.40
CA ILE A 312 7.15 -9.89 3.74
C ILE A 312 8.35 -9.44 4.59
N ILE A 313 8.91 -10.31 5.44
CA ILE A 313 10.14 -10.02 6.17
C ILE A 313 11.32 -9.89 5.20
N ALA A 314 11.49 -10.86 4.30
CA ALA A 314 12.58 -10.84 3.33
C ALA A 314 12.48 -9.62 2.40
N GLU A 315 11.28 -9.24 1.98
CA GLU A 315 11.03 -8.02 1.22
C GLU A 315 11.40 -6.76 2.01
N GLY A 316 10.95 -6.66 3.26
CA GLY A 316 11.19 -5.48 4.10
C GLY A 316 12.67 -5.25 4.37
N ILE A 317 13.43 -6.32 4.60
CA ILE A 317 14.90 -6.28 4.75
C ILE A 317 15.55 -5.83 3.43
N ALA A 318 15.23 -6.50 2.31
CA ALA A 318 15.83 -6.17 1.01
C ALA A 318 15.52 -4.74 0.55
N ARG A 319 14.28 -4.27 0.80
CA ARG A 319 13.87 -2.89 0.52
C ARG A 319 14.65 -1.89 1.39
N HIS A 320 14.84 -2.20 2.67
CA HIS A 320 15.64 -1.37 3.57
C HIS A 320 17.11 -1.28 3.14
N GLU A 321 17.74 -2.41 2.83
CA GLU A 321 19.12 -2.49 2.35
C GLU A 321 19.31 -1.67 1.08
N ALA A 322 18.39 -1.78 0.13
CA ALA A 322 18.47 -1.05 -1.13
C ALA A 322 18.20 0.47 -0.99
N ARG A 323 17.58 0.91 0.11
CA ARG A 323 17.41 2.34 0.44
C ARG A 323 18.66 2.94 1.08
N GLN A 324 19.57 2.13 1.62
CA GLN A 324 20.76 2.65 2.28
C GLN A 324 21.60 3.45 1.28
N LYS A 325 21.91 4.69 1.66
CA LYS A 325 22.79 5.55 0.86
C LYS A 325 24.11 4.80 0.66
N LYS A 326 24.65 4.87 -0.56
CA LYS A 326 25.96 4.28 -0.90
C LYS A 326 27.11 5.25 -0.66
N TYR A 327 26.78 6.45 -0.21
CA TYR A 327 27.69 7.54 0.05
C TYR A 327 27.26 8.35 1.26
N VAL A 328 28.20 9.13 1.78
CA VAL A 328 28.01 10.13 2.82
C VAL A 328 28.62 11.44 2.38
N VAL A 329 27.96 12.55 2.70
CA VAL A 329 28.52 13.89 2.52
C VAL A 329 29.29 14.23 3.79
N LYS A 330 30.57 14.58 3.66
CA LYS A 330 31.43 15.01 4.77
C LYS A 330 32.08 16.34 4.41
N GLY A 331 32.41 17.13 5.42
CA GLY A 331 33.09 18.41 5.24
C GLY A 331 32.51 19.51 6.11
N THR A 332 33.00 20.73 5.90
CA THR A 332 32.54 21.92 6.62
C THR A 332 32.44 23.09 5.64
N SER A 333 31.76 24.16 6.04
CA SER A 333 31.73 25.40 5.25
C SER A 333 33.13 25.99 4.99
N LEU A 334 34.11 25.66 5.85
CA LEU A 334 35.48 26.13 5.73
C LEU A 334 36.32 25.26 4.78
N ALA A 335 36.19 23.93 4.89
CA ALA A 335 36.99 22.97 4.13
C ALA A 335 36.31 22.53 2.81
N GLY A 336 35.07 22.95 2.59
CA GLY A 336 34.20 22.42 1.54
C GLY A 336 33.55 21.10 1.93
N TYR A 337 32.55 20.68 1.14
CA TYR A 337 31.85 19.41 1.29
C TYR A 337 32.27 18.45 0.17
N GLY A 338 32.42 17.18 0.49
CA GLY A 338 32.72 16.09 -0.44
C GLY A 338 31.79 14.91 -0.26
N ILE A 339 31.60 14.14 -1.34
CA ILE A 339 30.83 12.89 -1.36
C ILE A 339 31.81 11.72 -1.26
N PHE A 340 31.62 10.86 -0.26
CA PHE A 340 32.50 9.71 0.00
C PHE A 340 31.69 8.43 0.00
N ALA A 341 32.20 7.39 -0.66
CA ALA A 341 31.62 6.06 -0.55
C ALA A 341 31.57 5.62 0.92
N ASN A 342 30.43 5.09 1.37
CA ASN A 342 30.29 4.58 2.75
C ASN A 342 30.44 3.05 2.84
N ARG A 343 30.56 2.39 1.69
CA ARG A 343 30.93 0.98 1.53
C ARG A 343 31.69 0.79 0.23
N LYS A 344 32.18 -0.43 0.01
CA LYS A 344 32.71 -0.82 -1.31
C LYS A 344 31.58 -0.74 -2.34
N ILE A 345 31.83 -0.03 -3.43
CA ILE A 345 30.92 0.12 -4.58
C ILE A 345 31.42 -0.81 -5.69
N ALA A 346 30.54 -1.66 -6.22
CA ALA A 346 30.91 -2.59 -7.27
C ALA A 346 31.09 -1.86 -8.63
N ARG A 347 31.87 -2.47 -9.54
CA ARG A 347 31.98 -1.95 -10.91
C ARG A 347 30.60 -1.96 -11.56
N ASN A 348 30.23 -0.85 -12.21
CA ASN A 348 28.91 -0.61 -12.83
C ASN A 348 27.74 -0.53 -11.85
N GLU A 349 28.00 -0.33 -10.55
CA GLU A 349 26.94 -0.10 -9.57
C GLU A 349 26.51 1.36 -9.56
N THR A 350 25.21 1.59 -9.76
CA THR A 350 24.62 2.94 -9.66
C THR A 350 24.67 3.49 -8.23
N ILE A 351 25.33 4.61 -7.98
CA ILE A 351 25.51 5.25 -6.67
C ILE A 351 24.28 6.08 -6.26
N PHE A 352 23.75 6.90 -7.15
CA PHE A 352 22.47 7.59 -6.98
C PHE A 352 21.66 7.58 -8.28
N ARG A 353 20.34 7.67 -8.12
CA ARG A 353 19.39 7.64 -9.25
C ARG A 353 19.67 8.80 -10.19
N GLY A 354 19.87 8.50 -11.47
CA GLY A 354 20.08 9.50 -12.51
C GLY A 354 21.54 9.66 -12.95
N GLU A 355 22.51 9.07 -12.25
CA GLU A 355 23.91 9.10 -12.72
C GLU A 355 24.12 8.32 -14.02
N GLU A 356 23.23 7.37 -14.29
CA GLU A 356 23.17 6.58 -15.52
C GLU A 356 22.60 7.36 -16.71
N MET A 357 22.08 8.57 -16.48
CA MET A 357 21.48 9.38 -17.53
C MET A 357 22.53 10.11 -18.38
N SER A 358 22.18 10.43 -19.62
CA SER A 358 23.01 11.22 -20.52
C SER A 358 23.37 12.56 -19.90
N GLN A 359 24.68 12.86 -19.84
CA GLN A 359 25.17 14.13 -19.33
C GLN A 359 25.44 15.13 -20.46
N ARG A 360 25.34 16.43 -20.12
CA ARG A 360 25.71 17.49 -21.05
C ARG A 360 27.22 17.61 -21.12
N VAL A 361 27.77 17.61 -22.33
CA VAL A 361 29.18 17.92 -22.58
C VAL A 361 29.33 19.34 -23.10
N VAL A 362 30.42 19.99 -22.72
CA VAL A 362 30.81 21.31 -23.23
C VAL A 362 32.31 21.33 -23.52
N SER A 363 32.72 22.07 -24.55
CA SER A 363 34.14 22.31 -24.78
C SER A 363 34.65 23.44 -23.88
N LYS A 364 35.86 23.31 -23.34
CA LYS A 364 36.53 24.35 -22.56
C LYS A 364 36.61 25.66 -23.32
N SER A 365 37.00 25.61 -24.59
CA SER A 365 37.01 26.77 -25.49
C SER A 365 35.64 27.49 -25.58
N PHE A 366 34.54 26.75 -25.59
CA PHE A 366 33.21 27.36 -25.59
C PHE A 366 32.91 28.07 -24.26
N VAL A 367 33.24 27.44 -23.13
CA VAL A 367 33.09 28.05 -21.79
C VAL A 367 33.91 29.32 -21.69
N ASP A 368 35.18 29.27 -22.10
CA ASP A 368 36.10 30.40 -22.04
C ASP A 368 35.63 31.60 -22.87
N ASN A 369 34.99 31.35 -24.01
CA ASN A 369 34.54 32.43 -24.91
C ASN A 369 33.12 32.93 -24.63
N ASN A 370 32.23 32.11 -24.06
CA ASN A 370 30.80 32.40 -24.04
C ASN A 370 30.19 32.50 -22.63
N TRP A 371 30.84 32.00 -21.59
CA TRP A 371 30.28 31.99 -20.24
C TRP A 371 30.70 33.22 -19.44
N ASN A 372 29.82 33.66 -18.55
CA ASN A 372 30.12 34.76 -17.63
C ASN A 372 31.04 34.30 -16.47
N LYS A 373 31.51 35.26 -15.66
CA LYS A 373 32.46 34.98 -14.56
C LYS A 373 31.94 33.95 -13.56
N ARG A 374 30.65 33.97 -13.22
CA ARG A 374 30.05 33.03 -12.28
C ARG A 374 29.97 31.62 -12.88
N GLN A 375 29.48 31.52 -14.11
CA GLN A 375 29.41 30.26 -14.84
C GLN A 375 30.80 29.61 -15.03
N LYS A 376 31.84 30.40 -15.28
CA LYS A 376 33.23 29.91 -15.35
C LYS A 376 33.77 29.42 -14.00
N ALA A 377 33.39 30.08 -12.91
CA ALA A 377 33.74 29.63 -11.57
C ALA A 377 33.04 28.29 -11.25
N ASP A 378 31.74 28.17 -11.56
CA ASP A 378 30.98 26.93 -11.40
C ASP A 378 31.57 25.81 -12.29
N PHE A 379 31.92 26.12 -13.55
CA PHE A 379 32.61 25.17 -14.44
C PHE A 379 33.91 24.65 -13.82
N GLY A 380 34.77 25.54 -13.32
CA GLY A 380 36.04 25.16 -12.71
C GLY A 380 35.89 24.31 -11.45
N GLN A 381 34.74 24.42 -10.76
CA GLN A 381 34.49 23.70 -9.51
C GLN A 381 33.77 22.36 -9.74
N TYR A 382 32.88 22.26 -10.73
CA TYR A 382 31.96 21.13 -10.87
C TYR A 382 32.07 20.36 -12.19
N ALA A 383 32.78 20.89 -13.20
CA ALA A 383 32.93 20.17 -14.47
C ALA A 383 34.01 19.08 -14.39
N TYR A 384 33.73 17.92 -14.96
CA TYR A 384 34.66 16.79 -14.97
C TYR A 384 35.32 16.64 -16.35
N PRO A 385 36.66 16.71 -16.45
CA PRO A 385 37.35 16.56 -17.74
C PRO A 385 37.27 15.11 -18.22
N ILE A 386 36.82 14.90 -19.46
CA ILE A 386 36.93 13.61 -20.17
C ILE A 386 37.98 13.64 -21.28
N GLY A 387 38.66 14.78 -21.44
CA GLY A 387 39.79 15.00 -22.32
C GLY A 387 40.34 16.40 -22.11
N ASN A 388 41.22 16.86 -23.01
CA ASN A 388 41.83 18.19 -22.89
C ASN A 388 40.84 19.33 -23.17
N GLU A 389 39.90 19.12 -24.10
CA GLU A 389 38.93 20.14 -24.50
C GLU A 389 37.50 19.83 -24.08
N VAL A 390 37.14 18.58 -23.78
CA VAL A 390 35.75 18.18 -23.53
C VAL A 390 35.52 17.87 -22.06
N TYR A 391 34.49 18.48 -21.51
CA TYR A 391 34.11 18.38 -20.11
C TYR A 391 32.65 17.95 -19.99
N ILE A 392 32.37 17.12 -18.99
CA ILE A 392 31.02 16.79 -18.56
C ILE A 392 30.60 17.82 -17.51
N LEU A 393 29.38 18.34 -17.64
CA LEU A 393 28.75 19.21 -16.66
C LEU A 393 27.85 18.38 -15.75
N TRP A 394 28.17 18.38 -14.46
CA TRP A 394 27.34 17.77 -13.41
C TRP A 394 26.22 18.68 -12.94
#